data_AF-A0A2E9LHJ0-F1
#
_entry.id   AF-A0A2E9LHJ0-F1
#
_cell.length_a   1.000
_cell.length_b   1.000
_cell.length_c   1.000
_cell.angle_alpha   90.00
_cell.angle_beta   90.00
_cell.angle_gamma   90.00
#
_symmetry.space_group_name_H-M   'P 1'
#
loop_
_entity.id
_entity.type
_entity.pdbx_description
1 polymer ?
#
loop_
_entity_poly.entity_id
_entity_poly.type
_entity_poly.pdbx_seq_one_letter_code
_entity_poly.pdbx_strand_id
1 'polypeptide(L)'
;MKNVNFLNASLGDRYEAFSLIHTFSSLYHNENCSAEIIVTDRKQYLDKYKNSLKLCKKLGDVYVREPTYSVKNKDWQYHSVRYLTLPKLDSIITFISDIDILILDRDIFEKRMKHIKTLKKPYSATIRYGPDRPDWHPIHKNGYFRGWGAVLTDKWYTDDMKSLIKYYIDENPIPKVWHWDEHIWYTLAEKIHGLPNRYENVQDENAEKENYHSAHGIHLSPGLVKYGSDKLRKYVKPYSIKFQNMINSKEWIEYEKTLPETCKAEINRVKECL
;
A
#
# COMPACT_ATOMS: atom_id res chain seq x y z
N MET A 1 -22.03 -2.78 6.39
CA MET A 1 -20.69 -2.97 6.98
C MET A 1 -19.70 -2.98 5.83
N LYS A 2 -18.59 -2.24 5.92
CA LYS A 2 -17.60 -2.17 4.82
C LYS A 2 -16.68 -3.37 4.89
N ASN A 3 -16.49 -4.04 3.76
CA ASN A 3 -15.70 -5.27 3.74
C ASN A 3 -14.20 -4.99 3.65
N VAL A 4 -13.83 -3.81 3.13
CA VAL A 4 -12.44 -3.46 2.80
C VAL A 4 -12.12 -2.02 3.22
N ASN A 5 -11.01 -1.85 3.94
CA ASN A 5 -10.38 -0.56 4.20
C ASN A 5 -9.02 -0.47 3.49
N PHE A 6 -8.79 0.58 2.71
CA PHE A 6 -7.50 0.89 2.10
C PHE A 6 -6.75 1.89 2.98
N LEU A 7 -5.80 1.38 3.77
CA LEU A 7 -4.95 2.17 4.65
C LEU A 7 -3.67 2.57 3.90
N ASN A 8 -3.50 3.88 3.70
CA ASN A 8 -2.27 4.45 3.16
C ASN A 8 -1.65 5.42 4.18
N ALA A 9 -0.36 5.27 4.42
CA ALA A 9 0.43 6.21 5.20
C ALA A 9 1.70 6.57 4.43
N SER A 10 1.78 7.83 4.04
CA SER A 10 2.82 8.33 3.14
C SER A 10 3.13 9.76 3.54
N LEU A 11 3.87 9.89 4.65
CA LEU A 11 4.10 11.17 5.32
C LEU A 11 5.00 12.12 4.50
N GLY A 12 4.88 13.41 4.78
CA GLY A 12 5.62 14.48 4.13
C GLY A 12 5.03 14.92 2.78
N ASP A 13 5.05 16.23 2.55
CA ASP A 13 4.38 16.94 1.45
C ASP A 13 4.47 16.27 0.07
N ARG A 14 5.64 15.70 -0.26
CA ARG A 14 5.87 15.08 -1.58
C ARG A 14 5.11 13.77 -1.75
N TYR A 15 5.07 12.93 -0.73
CA TYR A 15 4.41 11.62 -0.78
C TYR A 15 2.92 11.72 -0.46
N GLU A 16 2.55 12.63 0.43
CA GLU A 16 1.16 12.93 0.79
C GLU A 16 0.31 13.30 -0.42
N ALA A 17 0.86 14.02 -1.40
CA ALA A 17 0.16 14.35 -2.64
C ALA A 17 -0.31 13.10 -3.42
N PHE A 18 0.48 12.01 -3.40
CA PHE A 18 0.16 10.79 -4.14
C PHE A 18 -0.84 9.89 -3.42
N SER A 19 -1.01 10.04 -2.10
CA SER A 19 -2.06 9.35 -1.34
C SER A 19 -3.47 9.65 -1.88
N LEU A 20 -3.67 10.81 -2.50
CA LEU A 20 -4.92 11.17 -3.18
C LEU A 20 -5.18 10.26 -4.38
N ILE A 21 -4.18 10.04 -5.24
CA ILE A 21 -4.33 9.19 -6.42
C ILE A 21 -4.62 7.75 -6.00
N HIS A 22 -3.87 7.24 -5.01
CA HIS A 22 -4.15 5.94 -4.40
C HIS A 22 -5.60 5.88 -3.90
N THR A 23 -6.03 6.88 -3.14
CA THR A 23 -7.39 6.94 -2.59
C THR A 23 -8.45 6.95 -3.68
N PHE A 24 -8.32 7.82 -4.68
CA PHE A 24 -9.28 7.93 -5.77
C PHE A 24 -9.38 6.59 -6.53
N SER A 25 -8.25 6.04 -6.96
CA SER A 25 -8.24 4.78 -7.72
C SER A 25 -8.79 3.60 -6.91
N SER A 26 -8.45 3.52 -5.62
CA SER A 26 -9.00 2.52 -4.70
C SER A 26 -10.51 2.63 -4.58
N LEU A 27 -11.07 3.83 -4.43
CA LEU A 27 -12.52 3.98 -4.32
C LEU A 27 -13.23 3.80 -5.67
N TYR A 28 -12.60 4.20 -6.77
CA TYR A 28 -13.18 4.11 -8.12
C TYR A 28 -13.32 2.66 -8.59
N HIS A 29 -12.30 1.82 -8.32
CA HIS A 29 -12.28 0.44 -8.79
C HIS A 29 -12.95 -0.56 -7.83
N ASN A 30 -13.28 -0.15 -6.60
CA ASN A 30 -13.72 -1.08 -5.56
C ASN A 30 -14.99 -0.58 -4.88
N GLU A 31 -16.06 -1.36 -4.98
CA GLU A 31 -17.32 -1.06 -4.30
C GLU A 31 -17.25 -1.40 -2.80
N ASN A 32 -18.12 -0.78 -2.00
CA ASN A 32 -18.28 -1.07 -0.57
C ASN A 32 -16.98 -0.97 0.27
N CYS A 33 -16.05 -0.12 -0.15
CA CYS A 33 -14.78 0.10 0.53
C CYS A 33 -14.70 1.48 1.21
N SER A 34 -13.68 1.64 2.05
CA SER A 34 -13.25 2.93 2.59
C SER A 34 -11.77 3.14 2.34
N ALA A 35 -11.34 4.39 2.45
CA ALA A 35 -9.93 4.75 2.44
C ALA A 35 -9.58 5.53 3.71
N GLU A 36 -8.45 5.15 4.31
CA GLU A 36 -7.88 5.81 5.46
C GLU A 36 -6.52 6.39 5.07
N ILE A 37 -6.39 7.71 5.16
CA ILE A 37 -5.20 8.46 4.75
C ILE A 37 -4.51 9.01 5.99
N ILE A 38 -3.26 8.60 6.19
CA ILE A 38 -2.43 9.03 7.31
C ILE A 38 -1.44 10.09 6.82
N VAL A 39 -1.52 11.27 7.44
CA VAL A 39 -0.80 12.47 7.01
C VAL A 39 -0.11 13.15 8.18
N THR A 40 0.86 14.01 7.91
CA THR A 40 1.70 14.65 8.93
C THR A 40 0.94 15.71 9.71
N ASP A 41 0.20 16.57 9.01
CA ASP A 41 -0.68 17.58 9.59
C ASP A 41 -2.05 17.46 8.91
N ARG A 42 -3.04 17.00 9.68
CA ARG A 42 -4.38 16.74 9.14
C ARG A 42 -5.04 18.04 8.67
N LYS A 43 -4.89 19.13 9.43
CA LYS A 43 -5.57 20.39 9.13
C LYS A 43 -5.02 20.98 7.84
N GLN A 44 -3.70 21.09 7.73
CA GLN A 44 -3.02 21.58 6.54
C GLN A 44 -3.36 20.72 5.32
N TYR A 45 -3.35 19.39 5.46
CA TYR A 45 -3.69 18.50 4.36
C TYR A 45 -5.14 18.67 3.88
N LEU A 46 -6.10 18.75 4.82
CA LEU A 46 -7.51 18.97 4.50
C LEU A 46 -7.74 20.30 3.78
N ASP A 47 -7.06 21.37 4.22
CA ASP A 47 -7.15 22.69 3.60
C ASP A 47 -6.51 22.68 2.19
N LYS A 48 -5.31 22.11 2.06
CA LYS A 48 -4.54 22.03 0.81
C LYS A 48 -5.25 21.20 -0.28
N TYR A 49 -5.86 20.08 0.11
CA TYR A 49 -6.44 19.10 -0.83
C TYR A 49 -7.96 19.00 -0.78
N LYS A 50 -8.64 20.03 -0.25
CA LYS A 50 -10.10 20.08 -0.05
C LYS A 50 -10.91 19.64 -1.28
N ASN A 51 -10.54 20.13 -2.47
CA ASN A 51 -11.28 19.84 -3.70
C ASN A 51 -11.09 18.39 -4.16
N SER A 52 -9.85 17.87 -4.13
CA SER A 52 -9.56 16.48 -4.46
C SER A 52 -10.28 15.51 -3.52
N LEU A 53 -10.22 15.79 -2.21
CA LEU A 53 -10.91 14.98 -1.19
C LEU A 53 -12.43 15.01 -1.34
N LYS A 54 -13.01 16.15 -1.74
CA LYS A 54 -14.45 16.24 -2.03
C LYS A 54 -14.85 15.28 -3.16
N LEU A 55 -14.01 15.12 -4.18
CA LEU A 55 -14.26 14.20 -5.28
C LEU A 55 -14.07 12.73 -4.85
N CYS A 56 -13.02 12.40 -4.09
CA CYS A 56 -12.86 11.06 -3.53
C CYS A 56 -14.07 10.64 -2.67
N LYS A 57 -14.60 11.58 -1.86
CA LYS A 57 -15.79 11.34 -1.03
C LYS A 57 -17.08 11.08 -1.80
N LYS A 58 -17.14 11.37 -3.10
CA LYS A 58 -18.26 10.96 -3.96
C LYS A 58 -18.22 9.46 -4.29
N LEU A 59 -17.04 8.85 -4.23
CA LEU A 59 -16.81 7.44 -4.57
C LEU A 59 -16.90 6.51 -3.35
N GLY A 60 -16.61 7.02 -2.14
CA GLY A 60 -16.70 6.25 -0.91
C GLY A 60 -16.26 7.04 0.32
N ASP A 61 -16.17 6.37 1.47
CA ASP A 61 -15.77 7.06 2.70
C ASP A 61 -14.25 7.27 2.72
N VAL A 62 -13.86 8.50 3.01
CA VAL A 62 -12.47 8.90 3.18
C VAL A 62 -12.28 9.45 4.59
N TYR A 63 -11.39 8.81 5.34
CA TYR A 63 -10.99 9.24 6.67
C TYR A 63 -9.53 9.70 6.65
N VAL A 64 -9.33 11.01 6.87
CA VAL A 64 -7.98 11.61 6.96
C VAL A 64 -7.65 11.88 8.42
N ARG A 65 -6.48 11.43 8.85
CA ARG A 65 -5.99 11.68 10.21
C ARG A 65 -4.47 11.68 10.30
N GLU A 66 -3.98 12.10 11.45
CA GLU A 66 -2.59 11.94 11.83
C GLU A 66 -2.29 10.51 12.32
N PRO A 67 -1.00 10.10 12.33
CA PRO A 67 -0.58 8.88 13.01
C PRO A 67 -1.06 8.90 14.47
N THR A 68 -1.43 7.72 14.99
CA THR A 68 -1.84 7.56 16.40
C THR A 68 -0.72 7.80 17.40
N TYR A 69 0.50 8.03 16.92
CA TYR A 69 1.70 8.17 17.72
C TYR A 69 2.56 9.29 17.15
N SER A 70 3.18 10.09 18.02
CA SER A 70 4.15 11.09 17.58
C SER A 70 5.37 10.37 17.03
N VAL A 71 5.64 10.51 15.74
CA VAL A 71 6.91 10.09 15.13
C VAL A 71 7.99 11.03 15.66
N LYS A 72 8.48 10.78 16.89
CA LYS A 72 9.46 11.64 17.57
C LYS A 72 10.81 11.63 16.85
N ASN A 73 11.07 10.58 16.08
CA ASN A 73 12.31 10.40 15.36
C ASN A 73 12.13 10.72 13.87
N LYS A 74 12.82 11.78 13.41
CA LYS A 74 12.82 12.24 12.01
C LYS A 74 13.47 11.23 11.04
N ASP A 75 14.15 10.20 11.56
CA ASP A 75 14.81 9.16 10.75
C ASP A 75 13.84 8.07 10.28
N TRP A 76 12.57 8.10 10.71
CA TRP A 76 11.55 7.18 10.20
C TRP A 76 11.31 7.48 8.72
N GLN A 77 11.49 6.47 7.87
CA GLN A 77 11.12 6.60 6.48
C GLN A 77 9.61 6.84 6.41
N TYR A 78 9.22 7.95 5.79
CA TYR A 78 7.86 8.48 5.80
C TYR A 78 6.76 7.50 5.36
N HIS A 79 7.11 6.46 4.60
CA HIS A 79 6.19 5.42 4.13
C HIS A 79 6.13 4.17 5.04
N SER A 80 7.12 3.96 5.92
CA SER A 80 7.17 2.83 6.86
C SER A 80 6.06 2.87 7.92
N VAL A 81 5.53 4.06 8.20
CA VAL A 81 4.48 4.28 9.19
C VAL A 81 3.21 3.47 8.90
N ARG A 82 2.99 3.05 7.64
CA ARG A 82 1.83 2.23 7.26
C ARG A 82 1.74 0.90 8.01
N TYR A 83 2.86 0.26 8.32
CA TYR A 83 2.87 -1.03 9.03
C TYR A 83 2.70 -0.89 10.54
N LEU A 84 2.98 0.30 11.08
CA LEU A 84 2.88 0.63 12.49
C LEU A 84 1.59 1.39 12.82
N THR A 85 0.73 1.57 11.82
CA THR A 85 -0.56 2.24 11.97
C THR A 85 -1.67 1.21 12.14
N LEU A 86 -2.48 1.41 13.17
CA LEU A 86 -3.72 0.67 13.38
C LEU A 86 -4.84 1.30 12.56
N PRO A 87 -5.66 0.55 11.81
CA PRO A 87 -6.84 1.09 11.13
C PRO A 87 -7.85 1.60 12.18
N LYS A 88 -8.54 2.69 11.85
CA LYS A 88 -9.64 3.24 12.66
C LYS A 88 -11.01 2.94 12.09
N LEU A 89 -11.08 2.58 10.81
CA LEU A 89 -12.32 2.18 10.17
C LEU A 89 -12.51 0.67 10.31
N ASP A 90 -13.69 0.26 10.76
CA ASP A 90 -14.06 -1.14 10.85
C ASP A 90 -14.12 -1.77 9.46
N SER A 91 -13.41 -2.89 9.30
CA SER A 91 -13.35 -3.65 8.05
C SER A 91 -13.03 -5.11 8.32
N ILE A 92 -13.47 -6.01 7.43
CA ILE A 92 -13.04 -7.42 7.47
C ILE A 92 -11.57 -7.53 7.03
N ILE A 93 -11.21 -6.77 6.00
CA ILE A 93 -9.87 -6.72 5.42
C ILE A 93 -9.34 -5.30 5.42
N THR A 94 -8.09 -5.14 5.85
CA THR A 94 -7.33 -3.91 5.66
C THR A 94 -6.23 -4.14 4.64
N PHE A 95 -6.19 -3.32 3.59
CA PHE A 95 -5.04 -3.21 2.70
C PHE A 95 -4.07 -2.21 3.26
N ILE A 96 -2.83 -2.64 3.49
CA ILE A 96 -1.73 -1.79 3.89
C ILE A 96 -0.94 -1.49 2.62
N SER A 97 -1.06 -0.25 2.14
CA SER A 97 -0.58 0.13 0.81
C SER A 97 0.39 1.30 0.82
N ASP A 98 1.27 1.30 -0.18
CA ASP A 98 1.98 2.51 -0.61
C ASP A 98 1.04 3.44 -1.41
N ILE A 99 1.60 4.36 -2.17
CA ILE A 99 0.91 5.37 -2.98
C ILE A 99 0.48 4.88 -4.39
N ASP A 100 0.36 3.57 -4.58
CA ASP A 100 0.08 2.96 -5.88
C ASP A 100 -1.33 3.29 -6.42
N ILE A 101 -1.50 3.34 -7.74
CA ILE A 101 -2.82 3.30 -8.37
C ILE A 101 -3.35 1.87 -8.21
N LEU A 102 -4.31 1.65 -7.33
CA LEU A 102 -4.85 0.31 -7.10
C LEU A 102 -5.97 0.02 -8.09
N ILE A 103 -5.65 -0.77 -9.12
CA ILE A 103 -6.56 -1.21 -10.18
C ILE A 103 -6.81 -2.69 -9.98
N LEU A 104 -7.71 -2.96 -9.07
CA LEU A 104 -7.94 -4.32 -8.66
C LEU A 104 -9.01 -5.02 -9.54
N ASP A 105 -8.92 -6.35 -9.66
CA ASP A 105 -9.93 -7.18 -10.35
C ASP A 105 -11.16 -7.43 -9.48
N ARG A 106 -12.28 -7.76 -10.15
CA ARG A 106 -13.65 -7.83 -9.61
C ARG A 106 -13.84 -8.69 -8.35
N ASP A 107 -12.85 -9.47 -7.91
CA ASP A 107 -12.88 -9.98 -6.54
C ASP A 107 -11.52 -10.03 -5.84
N ILE A 108 -11.09 -8.85 -5.40
CA ILE A 108 -9.92 -8.66 -4.51
C ILE A 108 -10.05 -9.44 -3.24
N PHE A 109 -11.26 -9.41 -2.69
CA PHE A 109 -11.56 -10.06 -1.44
C PHE A 109 -11.33 -11.56 -1.64
N GLU A 110 -11.94 -12.18 -2.63
CA GLU A 110 -11.75 -13.60 -2.95
C GLU A 110 -10.30 -13.96 -3.26
N LYS A 111 -9.61 -13.18 -4.12
CA LYS A 111 -8.20 -13.46 -4.46
C LYS A 111 -7.30 -13.39 -3.21
N ARG A 112 -7.49 -12.39 -2.35
CA ARG A 112 -6.70 -12.25 -1.12
C ARG A 112 -7.11 -13.24 -0.05
N MET A 113 -8.39 -13.53 0.07
CA MET A 113 -8.90 -14.56 0.96
C MET A 113 -8.38 -15.94 0.55
N LYS A 114 -8.31 -16.25 -0.75
CA LYS A 114 -7.68 -17.48 -1.24
C LYS A 114 -6.22 -17.53 -0.80
N HIS A 115 -5.45 -16.46 -0.99
CA HIS A 115 -4.05 -16.41 -0.59
C HIS A 115 -3.87 -16.57 0.94
N ILE A 116 -4.62 -15.81 1.75
CA ILE A 116 -4.64 -15.90 3.22
C ILE A 116 -4.96 -17.33 3.68
N LYS A 117 -5.96 -17.98 3.04
CA LYS A 117 -6.33 -19.37 3.31
C LYS A 117 -5.21 -20.34 2.95
N THR A 118 -4.56 -20.17 1.80
CA THR A 118 -3.45 -21.02 1.35
C THR A 118 -2.26 -20.92 2.31
N LEU A 119 -1.89 -19.71 2.73
CA LEU A 119 -0.81 -19.51 3.69
C LEU A 119 -1.17 -19.97 5.11
N LYS A 120 -2.47 -20.11 5.41
CA LYS A 120 -2.99 -20.31 6.78
C LYS A 120 -2.47 -19.23 7.74
N LYS A 121 -2.34 -18.00 7.24
CA LYS A 121 -1.89 -16.81 7.99
C LYS A 121 -2.95 -15.71 7.92
N PRO A 122 -3.01 -14.77 8.88
CA PRO A 122 -3.98 -13.66 8.84
C PRO A 122 -3.57 -12.53 7.88
N TYR A 123 -2.63 -12.79 6.96
CA TYR A 123 -2.11 -11.79 6.02
C TYR A 123 -1.76 -12.44 4.68
N SER A 124 -1.73 -11.62 3.64
CA SER A 124 -1.24 -11.96 2.31
C SER A 124 0.14 -11.31 2.13
N ALA A 125 1.21 -12.08 2.00
CA ALA A 125 2.53 -11.56 1.67
C ALA A 125 3.36 -12.58 0.90
N THR A 126 4.25 -12.09 0.05
CA THR A 126 5.25 -12.91 -0.63
C THR A 126 6.61 -12.68 0.02
N ILE A 127 7.22 -13.76 0.52
CA ILE A 127 8.59 -13.70 1.05
C ILE A 127 9.59 -13.73 -0.10
N ARG A 128 10.61 -12.88 -0.02
CA ARG A 128 11.81 -12.95 -0.85
C ARG A 128 13.01 -13.23 0.01
N TYR A 129 13.90 -14.08 -0.47
CA TYR A 129 15.16 -14.41 0.20
C TYR A 129 16.34 -13.73 -0.51
N GLY A 130 17.34 -13.34 0.27
CA GLY A 130 18.55 -12.67 -0.21
C GLY A 130 19.49 -13.46 -1.14
N PRO A 131 19.55 -14.82 -1.16
CA PRO A 131 20.45 -15.49 -2.10
C PRO A 131 20.09 -15.26 -3.57
N ASP A 132 18.85 -14.82 -3.87
CA ASP A 132 18.40 -14.50 -5.23
C ASP A 132 18.84 -13.11 -5.72
N ARG A 133 19.46 -12.29 -4.84
CA ARG A 133 20.02 -10.96 -5.13
C ARG A 133 21.24 -10.67 -4.23
N PRO A 134 22.43 -11.21 -4.57
CA PRO A 134 23.63 -11.08 -3.76
C PRO A 134 24.16 -9.63 -3.66
N ASP A 135 23.67 -8.74 -4.51
CA ASP A 135 23.92 -7.29 -4.50
C ASP A 135 23.04 -6.51 -3.51
N TRP A 136 22.01 -7.15 -2.95
CA TRP A 136 21.09 -6.55 -2.01
C TRP A 136 21.49 -6.83 -0.55
N HIS A 137 21.39 -5.79 0.27
CA HIS A 137 21.91 -5.64 1.64
C HIS A 137 21.88 -6.91 2.52
N PRO A 138 22.89 -7.16 3.38
CA PRO A 138 23.02 -8.38 4.23
C PRO A 138 21.84 -8.75 5.14
N ILE A 139 20.85 -7.86 5.33
CA ILE A 139 19.63 -8.12 6.12
C ILE A 139 18.72 -9.11 5.40
N HIS A 140 18.71 -9.07 4.06
CA HIS A 140 17.82 -9.89 3.25
C HIS A 140 18.19 -11.37 3.24
N LYS A 141 19.33 -11.76 3.84
CA LYS A 141 19.68 -13.18 4.05
C LYS A 141 18.56 -13.96 4.74
N ASN A 142 17.82 -13.32 5.66
CA ASN A 142 16.72 -13.93 6.41
C ASN A 142 15.35 -13.75 5.70
N GLY A 143 15.26 -12.80 4.77
CA GLY A 143 14.10 -12.54 3.93
C GLY A 143 13.38 -11.23 4.23
N TYR A 144 12.47 -10.84 3.33
CA TYR A 144 11.62 -9.64 3.45
C TYR A 144 10.30 -9.85 2.69
N PHE A 145 9.26 -9.07 3.03
CA PHE A 145 8.01 -9.06 2.27
C PHE A 145 8.06 -8.08 1.09
N ARG A 146 7.15 -8.19 0.14
CA ARG A 146 6.88 -7.07 -0.80
C ARG A 146 6.11 -5.96 -0.09
N GLY A 147 6.32 -4.70 -0.47
CA GLY A 147 5.82 -3.51 0.25
C GLY A 147 4.31 -3.26 0.24
N TRP A 148 3.50 -4.26 -0.04
CA TRP A 148 2.05 -4.15 -0.09
C TRP A 148 1.36 -5.48 0.24
N GLY A 149 0.22 -5.42 0.94
CA GLY A 149 -0.75 -6.50 0.93
C GLY A 149 -1.91 -6.35 1.92
N ALA A 150 -2.68 -7.42 2.05
CA ALA A 150 -3.93 -7.46 2.79
C ALA A 150 -3.77 -8.21 4.11
N VAL A 151 -4.51 -7.77 5.12
CA VAL A 151 -4.62 -8.46 6.41
C VAL A 151 -6.08 -8.66 6.78
N LEU A 152 -6.39 -9.80 7.42
CA LEU A 152 -7.65 -9.96 8.14
C LEU A 152 -7.60 -9.06 9.37
N THR A 153 -8.36 -7.97 9.38
CA THR A 153 -8.18 -6.86 10.33
C THR A 153 -8.11 -7.35 11.78
N ASP A 154 -9.13 -8.06 12.25
CA ASP A 154 -9.20 -8.51 13.65
C ASP A 154 -8.18 -9.59 14.00
N LYS A 155 -7.79 -10.42 13.03
CA LYS A 155 -6.81 -11.50 13.27
C LYS A 155 -5.38 -11.02 13.19
N TRP A 156 -5.12 -9.95 12.46
CA TRP A 156 -3.80 -9.36 12.35
C TRP A 156 -3.51 -8.42 13.51
N TYR A 157 -4.44 -7.51 13.81
CA TYR A 157 -4.32 -6.51 14.88
C TYR A 157 -4.80 -7.07 16.24
N THR A 158 -4.21 -8.18 16.68
CA THR A 158 -4.41 -8.74 18.03
C THR A 158 -3.82 -7.81 19.10
N ASP A 159 -4.14 -8.06 20.38
CA ASP A 159 -3.58 -7.27 21.47
C ASP A 159 -2.06 -7.44 21.60
N ASP A 160 -1.52 -8.63 21.29
CA ASP A 160 -0.09 -8.86 21.19
C ASP A 160 0.55 -8.06 20.04
N MET A 161 -0.10 -8.00 18.88
CA MET A 161 0.36 -7.18 17.76
C MET A 161 0.34 -5.69 18.10
N LYS A 162 -0.74 -5.19 18.73
CA LYS A 162 -0.83 -3.80 19.17
C LYS A 162 0.27 -3.47 20.19
N SER A 163 0.54 -4.38 21.11
CA SER A 163 1.60 -4.23 22.11
C SER A 163 2.99 -4.22 21.48
N LEU A 164 3.23 -5.08 20.48
CA LEU A 164 4.50 -5.10 19.73
C LEU A 164 4.69 -3.82 18.90
N ILE A 165 3.65 -3.35 18.21
CA ILE A 165 3.67 -2.07 17.48
C ILE A 165 3.99 -0.93 18.44
N LYS A 166 3.31 -0.88 19.60
CA LYS A 166 3.56 0.13 20.63
C LYS A 166 5.00 0.08 21.14
N TYR A 167 5.55 -1.11 21.40
CA TYR A 167 6.96 -1.28 21.76
C TYR A 167 7.90 -0.67 20.72
N TYR A 168 7.70 -0.95 19.43
CA TYR A 168 8.55 -0.40 18.37
C TYR A 168 8.46 1.13 18.24
N ILE A 169 7.29 1.69 18.54
CA ILE A 169 7.05 3.13 18.51
C ILE A 169 7.70 3.83 19.70
N ASP A 170 7.53 3.28 20.90
CA ASP A 170 7.98 3.90 22.15
C ASP A 170 9.49 3.76 22.33
N GLU A 171 10.03 2.55 22.16
CA GLU A 171 11.43 2.24 22.44
C GLU A 171 12.39 2.63 21.31
N ASN A 172 11.85 3.10 20.17
CA ASN A 172 12.59 3.40 18.93
C ASN A 172 13.69 2.38 18.58
N PRO A 173 13.53 1.05 18.77
CA PRO A 173 14.63 0.14 18.57
C PRO A 173 14.81 -0.20 17.09
N ILE A 174 14.18 0.55 16.17
CA ILE A 174 14.24 0.41 14.72
C ILE A 174 15.73 0.46 14.34
N PRO A 175 16.37 -0.70 14.11
CA PRO A 175 17.78 -0.74 13.80
C PRO A 175 18.00 0.04 12.50
N LYS A 176 19.16 0.67 12.28
CA LYS A 176 19.51 1.35 11.01
C LYS A 176 19.23 0.51 9.76
N VAL A 177 19.13 -0.81 9.91
CA VAL A 177 18.73 -1.75 8.86
C VAL A 177 17.24 -1.71 8.46
N TRP A 178 16.39 -0.96 9.14
CA TRP A 178 14.96 -0.76 8.82
C TRP A 178 14.73 0.48 7.96
N HIS A 179 15.75 0.95 7.22
CA HIS A 179 15.57 1.78 6.02
C HIS A 179 14.84 1.04 4.87
N TRP A 180 14.16 -0.06 5.18
CA TRP A 180 13.41 -0.93 4.30
C TRP A 180 12.11 -1.27 5.03
N ASP A 181 11.09 -0.47 4.75
CA ASP A 181 9.75 -0.55 5.33
C ASP A 181 9.18 -1.97 5.33
N GLU A 182 9.45 -2.73 4.27
CA GLU A 182 9.05 -4.13 4.07
C GLU A 182 9.59 -5.10 5.12
N HIS A 183 10.74 -4.78 5.70
CA HIS A 183 11.31 -5.59 6.77
C HIS A 183 10.56 -5.39 8.09
N ILE A 184 9.98 -4.20 8.33
CA ILE A 184 9.10 -3.95 9.48
C ILE A 184 7.93 -4.92 9.44
N TRP A 185 7.28 -5.01 8.28
CA TRP A 185 6.13 -5.88 8.13
C TRP A 185 6.49 -7.35 8.31
N TYR A 186 7.62 -7.78 7.73
CA TYR A 186 8.18 -9.11 7.94
C TYR A 186 8.41 -9.41 9.43
N THR A 187 9.06 -8.52 10.18
CA THR A 187 9.34 -8.73 11.60
C THR A 187 8.07 -8.81 12.44
N LEU A 188 7.09 -7.96 12.17
CA LEU A 188 5.79 -8.00 12.86
C LEU A 188 5.10 -9.36 12.63
N ALA A 189 5.08 -9.82 11.38
CA ALA A 189 4.52 -11.12 11.04
C ALA A 189 5.28 -12.26 11.72
N GLU A 190 6.61 -12.28 11.63
CA GLU A 190 7.46 -13.31 12.23
C GLU A 190 7.20 -13.47 13.73
N LYS A 191 7.13 -12.35 14.46
CA LYS A 191 7.03 -12.36 15.92
C LYS A 191 5.65 -12.78 16.45
N ILE A 192 4.57 -12.45 15.74
CA ILE A 192 3.20 -12.68 16.24
C ILE A 192 2.51 -13.82 15.50
N HIS A 193 2.57 -13.81 14.17
CA HIS A 193 1.78 -14.71 13.33
C HIS A 193 2.62 -15.84 12.71
N GLY A 194 3.94 -15.76 12.86
CA GLY A 194 4.92 -16.57 12.14
C GLY A 194 4.94 -16.29 10.65
N LEU A 195 6.00 -16.78 9.99
CA LEU A 195 6.18 -16.67 8.55
C LEU A 195 5.54 -17.86 7.82
N PRO A 196 5.08 -17.72 6.57
CA PRO A 196 4.73 -18.86 5.73
C PRO A 196 5.95 -19.76 5.49
N ASN A 197 5.72 -21.07 5.36
CA ASN A 197 6.80 -22.00 5.05
C ASN A 197 7.34 -21.72 3.64
N ARG A 198 8.67 -21.76 3.48
CA ARG A 198 9.34 -21.50 2.19
C ARG A 198 8.80 -22.36 1.05
N TYR A 199 8.36 -23.59 1.34
CA TYR A 199 7.82 -24.55 0.36
C TYR A 199 6.31 -24.46 0.17
N GLU A 200 5.56 -23.88 1.11
CA GLU A 200 4.12 -23.62 0.94
C GLU A 200 3.87 -22.48 -0.07
N ASN A 201 4.84 -21.57 -0.23
CA ASN A 201 4.83 -20.55 -1.28
C ASN A 201 5.02 -21.12 -2.70
N VAL A 202 5.52 -22.35 -2.84
CA VAL A 202 5.90 -22.98 -4.13
C VAL A 202 4.80 -23.90 -4.66
N GLN A 203 3.89 -24.40 -3.81
CA GLN A 203 2.85 -25.34 -4.23
C GLN A 203 1.67 -24.71 -4.99
N ASP A 204 1.52 -23.39 -4.95
CA ASP A 204 0.68 -22.72 -5.93
C ASP A 204 1.60 -22.34 -7.10
N GLU A 205 1.74 -23.23 -8.08
CA GLU A 205 2.52 -22.97 -9.30
C GLU A 205 2.02 -21.73 -10.05
N ASN A 206 0.78 -21.30 -9.77
CA ASN A 206 0.25 -20.03 -10.25
C ASN A 206 0.65 -18.86 -9.34
N ALA A 207 0.98 -19.02 -8.06
CA ALA A 207 1.44 -17.90 -7.23
C ALA A 207 2.83 -17.37 -7.60
N GLU A 208 3.75 -18.25 -8.02
CA GLU A 208 5.02 -17.80 -8.59
C GLU A 208 4.85 -17.25 -10.02
N LYS A 209 4.02 -17.88 -10.87
CA LYS A 209 3.79 -17.45 -12.27
C LYS A 209 2.92 -16.19 -12.40
N GLU A 210 1.93 -16.01 -11.51
CA GLU A 210 1.08 -14.82 -11.45
C GLU A 210 1.87 -13.60 -11.00
N ASN A 211 3.12 -13.76 -10.52
CA ASN A 211 3.86 -12.68 -9.88
C ASN A 211 2.91 -11.95 -8.91
N TYR A 212 2.60 -12.54 -7.75
CA TYR A 212 2.03 -11.80 -6.60
C TYR A 212 2.99 -10.70 -6.06
N HIS A 213 3.78 -10.08 -6.94
CA HIS A 213 3.89 -8.65 -6.92
C HIS A 213 2.52 -8.02 -6.62
N SER A 214 2.56 -6.84 -6.03
CA SER A 214 1.54 -5.79 -6.03
C SER A 214 0.96 -5.44 -7.41
N ALA A 215 1.05 -6.33 -8.40
CA ALA A 215 0.44 -6.32 -9.72
C ALA A 215 -1.09 -6.50 -9.65
N HIS A 216 -1.75 -5.66 -8.86
CA HIS A 216 -3.13 -5.28 -9.14
C HIS A 216 -3.24 -3.75 -9.12
N GLY A 217 -2.20 -3.10 -9.61
CA GLY A 217 -2.06 -1.66 -9.59
C GLY A 217 -0.81 -1.18 -10.31
N ILE A 218 -0.74 0.12 -10.53
CA ILE A 218 0.38 0.81 -11.16
C ILE A 218 1.13 1.54 -10.04
N HIS A 219 2.36 1.13 -9.76
CA HIS A 219 3.17 1.77 -8.73
C HIS A 219 3.47 3.22 -9.14
N LEU A 220 3.19 4.16 -8.23
CA LEU A 220 3.62 5.54 -8.35
C LEU A 220 4.77 5.77 -7.37
N SER A 221 5.79 6.50 -7.78
CA SER A 221 6.82 6.94 -6.84
C SER A 221 7.34 8.32 -7.25
N PRO A 222 7.56 9.23 -6.27
CA PRO A 222 8.22 10.49 -6.49
C PRO A 222 9.70 10.24 -6.83
N GLY A 223 9.99 9.79 -8.05
CA GLY A 223 11.33 9.30 -8.40
C GLY A 223 11.37 8.18 -9.43
N LEU A 224 10.23 7.73 -9.97
CA LEU A 224 10.18 6.82 -11.12
C LEU A 224 10.88 7.38 -12.37
N VAL A 225 11.38 8.61 -12.33
CA VAL A 225 12.32 9.22 -13.29
C VAL A 225 13.46 8.26 -13.68
N LYS A 226 13.82 7.29 -12.82
CA LYS A 226 14.90 6.32 -13.10
C LYS A 226 14.52 5.11 -13.96
N TYR A 227 13.24 4.84 -14.24
CA TYR A 227 12.85 3.75 -15.14
C TYR A 227 12.54 4.30 -16.52
N GLY A 228 13.24 3.78 -17.55
CA GLY A 228 12.89 4.04 -18.95
C GLY A 228 11.46 3.60 -19.26
N SER A 229 10.86 4.24 -20.25
CA SER A 229 9.47 4.02 -20.70
C SER A 229 9.14 2.55 -20.92
N ASP A 230 10.07 1.77 -21.47
CA ASP A 230 9.87 0.33 -21.76
C ASP A 230 9.59 -0.50 -20.50
N LYS A 231 10.28 -0.20 -19.41
CA LYS A 231 10.07 -0.92 -18.14
C LYS A 231 8.73 -0.54 -17.52
N LEU A 232 8.33 0.73 -17.63
CA LEU A 232 7.02 1.19 -17.15
C LEU A 232 5.87 0.55 -17.96
N ARG A 233 6.00 0.47 -19.30
CA ARG A 233 5.03 -0.20 -20.18
C ARG A 233 4.74 -1.64 -19.73
N LYS A 234 5.75 -2.38 -19.29
CA LYS A 234 5.57 -3.75 -18.78
C LYS A 234 4.65 -3.82 -17.55
N TYR A 235 4.70 -2.82 -16.66
CA TYR A 235 3.86 -2.76 -15.46
C TYR A 235 2.46 -2.19 -15.74
N VAL A 236 2.34 -1.30 -16.73
CA VAL A 236 1.06 -0.65 -17.07
C VAL A 236 0.19 -1.54 -17.96
N LYS A 237 0.78 -2.28 -18.91
CA LYS A 237 0.07 -3.08 -19.92
C LYS A 237 -1.01 -4.01 -19.34
N PRO A 238 -0.81 -4.72 -18.21
CA PRO A 238 -1.85 -5.59 -17.63
C PRO A 238 -3.12 -4.83 -17.17
N TYR A 239 -3.02 -3.53 -16.90
CA TYR A 239 -4.14 -2.71 -16.42
C TYR A 239 -4.61 -1.67 -17.43
N SER A 240 -4.06 -1.67 -18.65
CA SER A 240 -4.24 -0.56 -19.60
C SER A 240 -5.70 -0.23 -19.86
N ILE A 241 -6.55 -1.24 -20.10
CA ILE A 241 -7.99 -1.05 -20.35
C ILE A 241 -8.68 -0.41 -19.14
N LYS A 242 -8.44 -0.92 -17.94
CA LYS A 242 -9.08 -0.41 -16.73
C LYS A 242 -8.60 0.98 -16.37
N PHE A 243 -7.30 1.23 -16.52
CA PHE A 243 -6.73 2.55 -16.32
C PHE A 243 -7.29 3.53 -17.35
N GLN A 244 -7.36 3.17 -18.63
CA GLN A 244 -8.00 3.95 -19.69
C GLN A 244 -9.45 4.27 -19.36
N ASN A 245 -10.22 3.29 -18.88
CA ASN A 245 -11.61 3.50 -18.46
C ASN A 245 -11.71 4.49 -17.30
N MET A 246 -10.81 4.41 -16.31
CA MET A 246 -10.76 5.39 -15.22
C MET A 246 -10.39 6.77 -15.75
N ILE A 247 -9.31 6.93 -16.52
CA ILE A 247 -8.83 8.27 -16.93
C ILE A 247 -9.76 8.97 -17.94
N ASN A 248 -10.58 8.21 -18.67
CA ASN A 248 -11.59 8.73 -19.59
C ASN A 248 -12.96 8.96 -18.92
N SER A 249 -13.11 8.61 -17.64
CA SER A 249 -14.35 8.85 -16.89
C SER A 249 -14.56 10.34 -16.59
N LYS A 250 -15.82 10.74 -16.42
CA LYS A 250 -16.17 12.12 -16.04
C LYS A 250 -15.57 12.48 -14.69
N GLU A 251 -15.61 11.53 -13.76
CA GLU A 251 -15.08 11.61 -12.40
C GLU A 251 -13.58 11.92 -12.42
N TRP A 252 -12.82 11.20 -13.23
CA TRP A 252 -11.38 11.44 -13.35
C TRP A 252 -11.06 12.78 -14.01
N ILE A 253 -11.77 13.16 -15.07
CA ILE A 253 -11.53 14.43 -15.77
C ILE A 253 -11.73 15.63 -14.82
N GLU A 254 -12.70 15.56 -13.92
CA GLU A 254 -12.85 16.56 -12.84
C GLU A 254 -11.72 16.46 -11.81
N TYR A 255 -11.40 15.25 -11.39
CA TYR A 255 -10.40 14.97 -10.36
C TYR A 255 -8.99 15.41 -10.76
N GLU A 256 -8.56 15.11 -11.98
CA GLU A 256 -7.23 15.42 -12.50
C GLU A 256 -6.95 16.93 -12.49
N LYS A 257 -7.98 17.78 -12.67
CA LYS A 257 -7.84 19.25 -12.58
C LYS A 257 -7.44 19.71 -11.18
N THR A 258 -7.73 18.93 -10.15
CA THR A 258 -7.44 19.26 -8.75
C THR A 258 -6.09 18.75 -8.27
N LEU A 259 -5.43 17.89 -9.05
CA LEU A 259 -4.16 17.28 -8.66
C LEU A 259 -3.00 18.29 -8.67
N PRO A 260 -2.02 18.15 -7.77
CA PRO A 260 -0.75 18.86 -7.89
C PRO A 260 -0.01 18.53 -9.18
N GLU A 261 0.79 19.46 -9.70
CA GLU A 261 1.55 19.26 -10.94
C GLU A 261 2.50 18.07 -10.88
N THR A 262 3.09 17.79 -9.71
CA THR A 262 3.94 16.60 -9.50
C THR A 262 3.17 15.29 -9.71
N CYS A 263 1.89 15.26 -9.32
CA CYS A 263 1.02 14.11 -9.50
C CYS A 263 0.60 13.97 -10.98
N LYS A 264 0.23 15.08 -11.62
CA LYS A 264 -0.11 15.10 -13.06
C LYS A 264 1.04 14.62 -13.93
N ALA A 265 2.28 15.02 -13.63
CA ALA A 265 3.45 14.59 -14.36
C ALA A 265 3.62 13.06 -14.35
N GLU A 266 3.48 12.42 -13.19
CA GLU A 266 3.56 10.96 -13.10
C GLU A 266 2.37 10.27 -13.79
N ILE A 267 1.16 10.81 -13.69
CA ILE A 267 -0.01 10.31 -14.42
C ILE A 267 0.21 10.37 -15.94
N ASN A 268 0.73 11.49 -16.46
CA ASN A 268 0.99 11.64 -17.89
C ASN A 268 2.02 10.62 -18.39
N ARG A 269 3.06 10.32 -17.60
CA ARG A 269 4.02 9.25 -17.94
C ARG A 269 3.37 7.88 -17.98
N VAL A 270 2.43 7.59 -17.09
CA VAL A 270 1.63 6.36 -17.16
C VAL A 270 0.77 6.36 -18.44
N LYS A 271 0.16 7.49 -18.79
CA LYS A 271 -0.64 7.65 -20.03
C LYS A 271 0.18 7.41 -21.31
N GLU A 272 1.42 7.89 -21.37
CA GLU A 272 2.34 7.66 -22.50
C GLU A 272 2.72 6.18 -22.68
N CYS A 273 2.55 5.37 -21.63
CA CYS A 273 2.85 3.94 -21.64
C CYS A 273 1.66 3.05 -22.03
N LEU A 274 0.46 3.63 -22.17
CA LEU A 274 -0.73 2.96 -22.69
C LEU A 274 -0.64 2.78 -24.21
#